data_AF-A0A9D8TDL7-F1
#
_entry.id   AF-A0A9D8TDL7-F1
#
_cell.length_a   1.000
_cell.length_b   1.000
_cell.length_c   1.000
_cell.angle_alpha   90.00
_cell.angle_beta   90.00
_cell.angle_gamma   90.00
#
_symmetry.space_group_name_H-M   'P 1'
#
loop_
_entity.id
_entity.type
_entity.pdbx_description
1 polymer ?
#
loop_
_entity_poly.entity_id
_entity_poly.type
_entity_poly.pdbx_seq_one_letter_code
_entity_poly.pdbx_strand_id
1 'polypeptide(L)'
;MENTVTLIPNRHERVPFIEGEFLPAGMNEYYLRDTQVQEPESGWRHLRFDEIERLVKNQNTSDNWDNILVTDHFEPKLVKNNKFYGLVRIGDMCDGWLQYHDLKLKVGITNSLIDSCDIGNYVAIHDVHYLTHYIIGDKCILFNIQEMCCTNHSKFGNGIVKDGEPEKVRIAVEVMNETASRIVYPFDGMIAADAYLEARYIDDKEL
;
A
#
# COMPACT_ATOMS: atom_id res chain seq x y z
N MET A 1 10.76 10.84 20.13
CA MET A 1 10.56 11.82 19.05
C MET A 1 9.43 12.72 19.50
N GLU A 2 9.65 14.03 19.54
CA GLU A 2 8.54 14.96 19.77
C GLU A 2 7.61 14.86 18.56
N ASN A 3 6.34 14.51 18.80
CA ASN A 3 5.32 14.48 17.76
C ASN A 3 4.93 15.93 17.43
N THR A 4 5.81 16.62 16.71
CA THR A 4 5.61 18.01 16.32
C THR A 4 4.92 18.04 14.96
N VAL A 5 3.73 18.61 14.89
CA VAL A 5 3.04 18.85 13.61
C VAL A 5 3.83 19.91 12.85
N THR A 6 4.46 19.53 11.74
CA THR A 6 5.26 20.42 10.90
C THR A 6 4.44 20.92 9.71
N LEU A 7 4.37 22.24 9.53
CA LEU A 7 3.83 22.83 8.32
C LEU A 7 4.87 22.72 7.19
N ILE A 8 4.55 21.97 6.14
CA ILE A 8 5.38 21.89 4.93
C ILE A 8 4.81 22.88 3.90
N PRO A 9 5.55 23.93 3.49
CA PRO A 9 5.04 24.96 2.59
C PRO A 9 5.00 24.48 1.14
N ASN A 10 3.87 24.76 0.46
CA ASN A 10 3.62 24.64 -0.98
C ASN A 10 4.08 23.35 -1.70
N ARG A 11 3.05 22.60 -2.15
CA ARG A 11 3.11 21.31 -2.86
C ARG A 11 3.42 20.19 -1.89
N HIS A 12 2.71 19.07 -2.05
CA HIS A 12 3.11 17.81 -1.45
C HIS A 12 4.52 17.56 -1.98
N GLU A 13 5.57 17.89 -1.20
CA GLU A 13 6.93 17.59 -1.61
C GLU A 13 6.95 16.08 -1.86
N ARG A 14 7.23 15.72 -3.11
CA ARG A 14 7.23 14.34 -3.54
C ARG A 14 8.43 13.68 -2.88
N VAL A 15 8.17 13.01 -1.76
CA VAL A 15 9.15 12.13 -1.14
C VAL A 15 9.35 10.96 -2.10
N PRO A 16 10.58 10.66 -2.52
CA PRO A 16 10.83 9.53 -3.39
C PRO A 16 10.42 8.24 -2.68
N PHE A 17 9.83 7.29 -3.42
CA PHE A 17 9.37 6.02 -2.84
C PHE A 17 10.54 5.20 -2.28
N ILE A 18 11.72 5.31 -2.92
CA ILE A 18 13.00 4.77 -2.46
C ILE A 18 14.04 5.89 -2.59
N GLU A 19 14.77 6.17 -1.51
CA GLU A 19 15.83 7.18 -1.54
C GLU A 19 17.00 6.74 -2.43
N GLY A 20 17.67 7.71 -3.07
CA GLY A 20 18.70 7.47 -4.08
C GLY A 20 19.85 6.57 -3.63
N GLU A 21 20.20 6.59 -2.35
CA GLU A 21 21.27 5.77 -1.78
C GLU A 21 20.92 4.27 -1.74
N PHE A 22 19.63 3.95 -1.69
CA PHE A 22 19.12 2.57 -1.66
C PHE A 22 18.64 2.08 -3.03
N LEU A 23 18.83 2.88 -4.09
CA LEU A 23 18.44 2.52 -5.45
C LEU A 23 19.54 1.71 -6.16
N PRO A 24 19.24 0.50 -6.67
CA PRO A 24 20.16 -0.24 -7.50
C PRO A 24 20.49 0.49 -8.82
N ALA A 25 21.66 0.24 -9.38
CA ALA A 25 22.09 0.88 -10.63
C ALA A 25 21.13 0.58 -11.79
N GLY A 26 20.64 1.63 -12.44
CA GLY A 26 19.73 1.54 -13.59
C GLY A 26 18.25 1.33 -13.24
N MET A 27 17.90 1.23 -11.95
CA MET A 27 16.52 1.11 -11.47
C MET A 27 15.94 2.48 -11.09
N ASN A 28 14.62 2.63 -11.23
CA ASN A 28 13.89 3.80 -10.75
C ASN A 28 13.28 3.53 -9.36
N GLU A 29 12.73 4.55 -8.72
CA GLU A 29 12.12 4.44 -7.37
C GLU A 29 10.93 3.45 -7.27
N TYR A 30 10.35 3.04 -8.40
CA TYR A 30 9.22 2.12 -8.45
C TYR A 30 9.62 0.67 -8.71
N TYR A 31 10.91 0.35 -8.89
CA TYR A 31 11.32 -1.00 -9.34
C TYR A 31 10.81 -2.14 -8.45
N LEU A 32 10.80 -1.98 -7.12
CA LEU A 32 10.21 -2.98 -6.21
C LEU A 32 8.69 -3.05 -6.34
N ARG A 33 8.06 -1.90 -6.55
CA ARG A 33 6.61 -1.81 -6.74
C ARG A 33 6.19 -2.46 -8.06
N ASP A 34 7.03 -2.38 -9.09
CA ASP A 34 6.81 -2.98 -10.40
C ASP A 34 7.00 -4.51 -10.36
N THR A 35 7.86 -5.04 -9.49
CA THR A 35 8.00 -6.49 -9.31
C THR A 35 6.91 -7.10 -8.43
N GLN A 36 6.33 -6.32 -7.52
CA GLN A 36 5.29 -6.79 -6.59
C GLN A 36 3.89 -6.72 -7.19
N VAL A 37 3.65 -5.80 -8.13
CA VAL A 37 2.36 -5.72 -8.81
C VAL A 37 2.25 -6.80 -9.87
N GLN A 38 1.12 -7.49 -9.85
CA GLN A 38 0.74 -8.34 -10.96
C GLN A 38 0.41 -7.46 -12.16
N GLU A 39 1.28 -7.47 -13.17
CA GLU A 39 1.04 -6.73 -14.40
C GLU A 39 -0.19 -7.30 -15.12
N PRO A 40 -1.16 -6.44 -15.51
CA PRO A 40 -2.32 -6.88 -16.28
C PRO A 40 -1.88 -7.37 -17.67
N GLU A 41 -2.57 -8.35 -18.24
CA GLU A 41 -2.24 -8.90 -19.57
C GLU A 41 -2.25 -7.83 -20.68
N SER A 42 -3.12 -6.81 -20.55
CA SER A 42 -3.19 -5.68 -21.47
C SER A 42 -2.03 -4.67 -21.31
N GLY A 43 -1.24 -4.80 -20.24
CA GLY A 43 -0.32 -3.78 -19.77
C GLY A 43 -1.02 -2.56 -19.19
N TRP A 44 -0.20 -1.64 -18.67
CA TRP A 44 -0.63 -0.33 -18.19
C TRP A 44 -0.62 0.70 -19.31
N ARG A 45 -1.65 1.54 -19.36
CA ARG A 45 -1.71 2.69 -20.29
C ARG A 45 -2.10 3.97 -19.57
N HIS A 46 -1.77 5.11 -20.18
CA HIS A 46 -2.27 6.40 -19.72
C HIS A 46 -3.77 6.55 -19.98
N LEU A 47 -4.39 7.44 -19.21
CA LEU A 47 -5.76 7.88 -19.43
C LEU A 47 -5.90 8.57 -20.79
N ARG A 48 -6.98 8.27 -21.49
CA ARG A 48 -7.38 9.02 -22.69
C ARG A 48 -8.03 10.34 -22.31
N PHE A 49 -8.04 11.29 -23.24
CA PHE A 49 -8.64 12.61 -23.02
C PHE A 49 -10.12 12.53 -22.59
N ASP A 50 -10.91 11.66 -23.21
CA ASP A 50 -12.31 11.47 -22.87
C ASP A 50 -12.52 10.85 -21.47
N GLU A 51 -11.58 10.02 -21.02
CA GLU A 51 -11.58 9.44 -19.67
C GLU A 51 -11.26 10.51 -18.62
N ILE A 52 -10.26 11.36 -18.87
CA ILE A 52 -9.90 12.48 -17.98
C ILE A 52 -11.09 13.43 -17.84
N GLU A 53 -11.74 13.82 -18.93
CA GLU A 53 -12.93 14.68 -18.85
C GLU A 53 -14.04 14.08 -18.00
N ARG A 54 -14.28 12.77 -18.12
CA ARG A 54 -15.29 12.06 -17.32
C ARG A 54 -14.88 12.02 -15.85
N LEU A 55 -13.61 11.77 -15.54
CA LEU A 55 -13.11 11.78 -14.17
C LEU A 55 -13.27 13.16 -13.53
N VAL A 56 -12.93 14.24 -14.24
CA VAL A 56 -13.13 15.62 -13.77
C VAL A 56 -14.62 15.92 -13.56
N LYS A 57 -15.50 15.55 -14.51
CA LYS A 57 -16.97 15.68 -14.37
C LYS A 57 -17.52 14.91 -13.17
N ASN A 58 -16.90 13.77 -12.84
CA ASN A 58 -17.21 12.96 -11.66
C ASN A 58 -16.57 13.51 -10.37
N GLN A 59 -16.06 14.75 -10.37
CA GLN A 59 -15.47 15.43 -9.23
C GLN A 59 -14.17 14.80 -8.72
N ASN A 60 -13.46 14.07 -9.58
CA ASN A 60 -12.11 13.61 -9.24
C ASN A 60 -11.09 14.70 -9.52
N THR A 61 -10.05 14.76 -8.69
CA THR A 61 -8.89 15.64 -8.88
C THR A 61 -7.61 14.83 -8.85
N SER A 62 -6.61 15.26 -9.60
CA SER A 62 -5.26 14.70 -9.57
C SER A 62 -4.23 15.82 -9.57
N ASP A 63 -3.10 15.59 -8.91
CA ASP A 63 -1.91 16.45 -9.02
C ASP A 63 -1.25 16.36 -10.41
N ASN A 64 -1.28 15.18 -11.02
CA ASN A 64 -0.86 14.93 -12.39
C ASN A 64 -1.56 13.69 -12.98
N TRP A 65 -2.42 13.90 -13.99
CA TRP A 65 -3.15 12.81 -14.65
C TRP A 65 -2.24 11.80 -15.37
N ASP A 66 -1.02 12.19 -15.76
CA ASP A 66 -0.06 11.27 -16.39
C ASP A 66 0.42 10.18 -15.43
N ASN A 67 0.33 10.43 -14.11
CA ASN A 67 0.67 9.47 -13.07
C ASN A 67 -0.47 8.47 -12.79
N ILE A 68 -1.62 8.60 -13.45
CA ILE A 68 -2.71 7.62 -13.33
C ILE A 68 -2.63 6.69 -14.54
N LEU A 69 -2.31 5.43 -14.26
CA LEU A 69 -2.28 4.38 -15.27
C LEU A 69 -3.48 3.46 -15.07
N VAL A 70 -4.04 2.99 -16.17
CA VAL A 70 -5.22 2.16 -16.19
C VAL A 70 -5.08 1.02 -17.19
N THR A 71 -5.94 0.02 -17.09
CA THR A 71 -6.06 -1.05 -18.09
C THR A 71 -7.02 -0.67 -19.23
N ASP A 72 -7.14 -1.54 -20.24
CA ASP A 72 -8.05 -1.34 -21.37
C ASP A 72 -9.53 -1.36 -20.96
N HIS A 73 -9.90 -2.15 -19.95
CA HIS A 73 -11.27 -2.24 -19.45
C HIS A 73 -11.57 -1.28 -18.29
N PHE A 74 -10.90 -0.13 -18.27
CA PHE A 74 -11.16 0.93 -17.31
C PHE A 74 -12.48 1.66 -17.58
N GLU A 75 -13.25 1.90 -16.51
CA GLU A 75 -14.58 2.52 -16.58
C GLU A 75 -14.65 3.79 -15.71
N PRO A 76 -14.34 4.98 -16.25
CA PRO A 76 -14.22 6.22 -15.47
C PRO A 76 -15.53 6.63 -14.78
N LYS A 77 -16.68 6.12 -15.24
CA LYS A 77 -18.00 6.35 -14.62
C LYS A 77 -18.12 5.77 -13.20
N LEU A 78 -17.27 4.81 -12.84
CA LEU A 78 -17.26 4.12 -11.55
C LEU A 78 -16.32 4.79 -10.54
N VAL A 79 -15.59 5.82 -10.96
CA VAL A 79 -14.63 6.56 -10.14
C VAL A 79 -15.18 7.97 -9.91
N LYS A 80 -15.53 8.31 -8.66
CA LYS A 80 -16.22 9.57 -8.33
C LYS A 80 -15.76 10.22 -7.03
N ASN A 81 -15.60 11.53 -7.05
CA ASN A 81 -15.28 12.34 -5.87
C ASN A 81 -14.02 11.86 -5.12
N ASN A 82 -12.95 11.57 -5.87
CA ASN A 82 -11.69 11.14 -5.30
C ASN A 82 -10.57 12.17 -5.52
N LYS A 83 -9.53 12.08 -4.69
CA LYS A 83 -8.29 12.84 -4.87
C LYS A 83 -7.14 11.88 -5.09
N PHE A 84 -6.47 12.00 -6.23
CA PHE A 84 -5.34 11.16 -6.62
C PHE A 84 -4.03 11.92 -6.49
N TYR A 85 -3.03 11.26 -5.91
CA TYR A 85 -1.68 11.78 -5.75
C TYR A 85 -0.65 10.71 -6.13
N GLY A 86 0.48 11.14 -6.67
CA GLY A 86 1.55 10.23 -7.06
C GLY A 86 1.13 9.21 -8.12
N LEU A 87 1.91 8.14 -8.26
CA LEU A 87 1.64 7.09 -9.24
C LEU A 87 0.51 6.18 -8.77
N VAL A 88 -0.64 6.19 -9.44
CA VAL A 88 -1.79 5.34 -9.12
C VAL A 88 -2.08 4.43 -10.32
N ARG A 89 -2.14 3.12 -10.09
CA ARG A 89 -2.46 2.14 -11.14
C ARG A 89 -3.79 1.48 -10.84
N ILE A 90 -4.71 1.48 -11.80
CA ILE A 90 -6.09 1.00 -11.61
C ILE A 90 -6.42 -0.08 -12.63
N GLY A 91 -6.70 -1.29 -12.13
CA GLY A 91 -7.09 -2.45 -12.93
C GLY A 91 -8.46 -2.33 -13.58
N ASP A 92 -8.93 -3.47 -14.08
CA ASP A 92 -10.21 -3.58 -14.78
C ASP A 92 -11.38 -3.19 -13.89
N MET A 93 -12.36 -2.54 -14.51
CA MET A 93 -13.60 -2.16 -13.85
C MET A 93 -14.80 -2.59 -14.69
N CYS A 94 -15.85 -3.05 -14.02
CA CYS A 94 -17.13 -3.31 -14.65
C CYS A 94 -18.27 -2.90 -13.73
N ASP A 95 -19.44 -2.62 -14.31
CA ASP A 95 -20.62 -2.36 -13.50
C ASP A 95 -21.05 -3.67 -12.83
N GLY A 96 -20.96 -3.71 -11.50
CA GLY A 96 -21.14 -4.93 -10.73
C GLY A 96 -21.13 -4.65 -9.24
N TRP A 97 -21.26 -5.72 -8.45
CA TRP A 97 -21.26 -5.66 -7.00
C TRP A 97 -20.31 -6.72 -6.44
N LEU A 98 -19.54 -6.34 -5.44
CA LEU A 98 -18.85 -7.28 -4.57
C LEU A 98 -19.73 -7.59 -3.36
N GLN A 99 -19.68 -8.83 -2.92
CA GLN A 99 -20.42 -9.29 -1.74
C GLN A 99 -19.46 -10.01 -0.79
N TYR A 100 -19.51 -9.61 0.48
CA TYR A 100 -18.91 -10.34 1.58
C TYR A 100 -19.94 -10.49 2.69
N HIS A 101 -20.40 -11.72 2.94
CA HIS A 101 -21.60 -12.01 3.74
C HIS A 101 -22.80 -11.17 3.27
N ASP A 102 -23.38 -10.35 4.14
CA ASP A 102 -24.53 -9.50 3.84
C ASP A 102 -24.13 -8.10 3.33
N LEU A 103 -22.84 -7.74 3.39
CA LEU A 103 -22.34 -6.48 2.85
C LEU A 103 -22.24 -6.58 1.33
N LYS A 104 -22.94 -5.69 0.63
CA LYS A 104 -22.90 -5.56 -0.82
C LYS A 104 -22.49 -4.15 -1.18
N LEU A 105 -21.41 -4.02 -1.94
CA LEU A 105 -20.90 -2.73 -2.40
C LEU A 105 -20.67 -2.77 -3.89
N LYS A 106 -20.92 -1.64 -4.54
CA LYS A 106 -20.77 -1.52 -5.98
C LYS A 106 -19.29 -1.53 -6.34
N VAL A 107 -18.91 -2.14 -7.45
CA VAL A 107 -17.54 -2.00 -7.96
C VAL A 107 -17.30 -0.53 -8.32
N GLY A 108 -16.17 0.01 -7.90
CA GLY A 108 -15.80 1.40 -8.13
C GLY A 108 -15.01 2.01 -6.98
N ILE A 109 -14.61 3.27 -7.18
CA ILE A 109 -13.82 4.03 -6.22
C ILE A 109 -14.55 5.34 -5.95
N THR A 110 -14.98 5.58 -4.71
CA THR A 110 -15.69 6.82 -4.37
C THR A 110 -15.28 7.43 -3.05
N ASN A 111 -15.36 8.77 -2.98
CA ASN A 111 -15.17 9.56 -1.75
C ASN A 111 -13.84 9.27 -1.03
N SER A 112 -12.78 8.99 -1.79
CA SER A 112 -11.51 8.51 -1.23
C SER A 112 -10.32 9.39 -1.64
N LEU A 113 -9.31 9.44 -0.78
CA LEU A 113 -7.99 10.00 -1.12
C LEU A 113 -7.04 8.85 -1.36
N ILE A 114 -6.45 8.80 -2.55
CA ILE A 114 -5.56 7.71 -2.98
C ILE A 114 -4.22 8.32 -3.37
N ASP A 115 -3.17 7.89 -2.69
CA ASP A 115 -1.80 8.33 -2.94
C ASP A 115 -0.90 7.13 -3.21
N SER A 116 -0.26 7.10 -4.38
CA SER A 116 0.81 6.14 -4.66
C SER A 116 0.41 4.67 -4.44
N CYS A 117 -0.79 4.29 -4.90
CA CYS A 117 -1.37 2.95 -4.70
C CYS A 117 -1.55 2.16 -6.01
N ASP A 118 -1.53 0.84 -5.88
CA ASP A 118 -1.90 -0.10 -6.94
C ASP A 118 -3.22 -0.76 -6.60
N ILE A 119 -4.13 -0.75 -7.56
CA ILE A 119 -5.51 -1.18 -7.35
C ILE A 119 -5.80 -2.26 -8.38
N GLY A 120 -6.08 -3.47 -7.88
CA GLY A 120 -6.43 -4.62 -8.68
C GLY A 120 -7.81 -4.50 -9.36
N ASN A 121 -8.23 -5.60 -9.96
CA ASN A 121 -9.44 -5.66 -10.76
C ASN A 121 -10.70 -5.71 -9.89
N TYR A 122 -11.76 -5.06 -10.35
CA TYR A 122 -13.12 -5.16 -9.79
C TYR A 122 -13.22 -4.83 -8.30
N VAL A 123 -12.44 -3.87 -7.80
CA VAL A 123 -12.46 -3.46 -6.39
C VAL A 123 -13.66 -2.59 -6.04
N ALA A 124 -14.02 -2.57 -4.76
CA ALA A 124 -14.96 -1.60 -4.18
C ALA A 124 -14.25 -0.80 -3.08
N ILE A 125 -13.88 0.45 -3.38
CA ILE A 125 -13.22 1.37 -2.43
C ILE A 125 -14.15 2.54 -2.20
N HIS A 126 -14.76 2.62 -1.01
CA HIS A 126 -15.74 3.64 -0.70
C HIS A 126 -15.49 4.25 0.67
N ASP A 127 -15.45 5.59 0.72
CA ASP A 127 -15.27 6.34 1.96
C ASP A 127 -13.97 5.94 2.69
N VAL A 128 -12.88 5.81 1.93
CA VAL A 128 -11.53 5.61 2.46
C VAL A 128 -10.81 6.95 2.47
N HIS A 129 -10.81 7.60 3.63
CA HIS A 129 -10.44 9.01 3.74
C HIS A 129 -8.95 9.28 3.50
N TYR A 130 -8.09 8.29 3.69
CA TYR A 130 -6.66 8.37 3.37
C TYR A 130 -6.11 6.97 3.08
N LEU A 131 -5.80 6.67 1.81
CA LEU A 131 -5.20 5.42 1.35
C LEU A 131 -3.86 5.72 0.68
N THR A 132 -2.75 5.26 1.28
CA THR A 132 -1.41 5.54 0.73
C THR A 132 -0.45 4.35 0.81
N HIS A 133 0.32 4.15 -0.27
CA HIS A 133 1.36 3.14 -0.43
C HIS A 133 0.89 1.68 -0.25
N TYR A 134 -0.31 1.36 -0.73
CA TYR A 134 -0.84 -0.01 -0.71
C TYR A 134 -0.92 -0.62 -2.11
N ILE A 135 -0.69 -1.93 -2.17
CA ILE A 135 -1.07 -2.79 -3.29
C ILE A 135 -2.35 -3.52 -2.88
N ILE A 136 -3.46 -3.15 -3.51
CA ILE A 136 -4.77 -3.74 -3.29
C ILE A 136 -5.01 -4.82 -4.34
N GLY A 137 -5.34 -6.03 -3.89
CA GLY A 137 -5.62 -7.16 -4.77
C GLY A 137 -6.97 -7.07 -5.49
N ASP A 138 -7.23 -8.08 -6.32
CA ASP A 138 -8.47 -8.21 -7.05
C ASP A 138 -9.67 -8.49 -6.13
N LYS A 139 -10.83 -7.91 -6.48
CA LYS A 139 -12.12 -8.14 -5.81
C LYS A 139 -12.09 -7.83 -4.30
N CYS A 140 -11.26 -6.88 -3.89
CA CYS A 140 -11.21 -6.39 -2.51
C CYS A 140 -12.32 -5.37 -2.22
N ILE A 141 -12.82 -5.39 -0.99
CA ILE A 141 -13.74 -4.40 -0.44
C ILE A 141 -12.98 -3.58 0.62
N LEU A 142 -12.87 -2.27 0.40
CA LEU A 142 -12.43 -1.29 1.40
C LEU A 142 -13.57 -0.30 1.62
N PHE A 143 -14.11 -0.24 2.83
CA PHE A 143 -15.30 0.55 3.13
C PHE A 143 -15.21 1.25 4.48
N ASN A 144 -15.45 2.57 4.49
CA ASN A 144 -15.55 3.39 5.69
C ASN A 144 -14.29 3.28 6.57
N ILE A 145 -13.13 3.62 6.00
CA ILE A 145 -11.84 3.52 6.66
C ILE A 145 -11.23 4.92 6.76
N GLN A 146 -10.89 5.34 7.98
CA GLN A 146 -10.38 6.68 8.21
C GLN A 146 -8.94 6.86 7.69
N GLU A 147 -8.10 5.84 7.85
CA GLU A 147 -6.69 5.88 7.44
C GLU A 147 -6.16 4.47 7.16
N MET A 148 -5.53 4.31 5.99
CA MET A 148 -4.70 3.18 5.61
C MET A 148 -3.42 3.74 5.00
N CYS A 149 -2.36 3.79 5.79
CA CYS A 149 -1.06 4.31 5.37
C CYS A 149 0.03 3.26 5.56
N CYS A 150 0.94 3.20 4.60
CA CYS A 150 2.21 2.49 4.72
C CYS A 150 3.37 3.45 4.50
N THR A 151 4.47 3.15 5.17
CA THR A 151 5.69 3.96 5.15
C THR A 151 6.91 3.08 4.89
N ASN A 152 8.01 3.71 4.50
CA ASN A 152 9.29 3.03 4.32
C ASN A 152 9.79 2.27 5.57
N HIS A 153 9.35 2.63 6.77
CA HIS A 153 9.68 1.96 8.04
C HIS A 153 8.57 1.02 8.57
N SER A 154 7.50 0.79 7.80
CA SER A 154 6.42 -0.14 8.20
C SER A 154 6.91 -1.59 8.20
N LYS A 155 6.74 -2.32 9.31
CA LYS A 155 7.25 -3.70 9.49
C LYS A 155 6.16 -4.76 9.72
N PHE A 156 4.91 -4.34 9.94
CA PHE A 156 3.75 -5.21 10.16
C PHE A 156 3.97 -6.31 11.23
N GLY A 157 4.74 -5.99 12.28
CA GLY A 157 5.04 -6.92 13.37
C GLY A 157 6.21 -7.88 13.11
N ASN A 158 6.81 -7.86 11.91
CA ASN A 158 8.03 -8.61 11.63
C ASN A 158 9.24 -7.93 12.28
N GLY A 159 10.10 -8.75 12.88
CA GLY A 159 11.40 -8.40 13.45
C GLY A 159 12.49 -8.19 12.42
N ILE A 160 12.16 -7.54 11.30
CA ILE A 160 13.13 -7.18 10.25
C ILE A 160 13.70 -5.78 10.50
N VAL A 161 14.93 -5.57 10.01
CA VAL A 161 15.58 -4.26 9.96
C VAL A 161 15.75 -3.92 8.49
N LYS A 162 15.24 -2.76 8.07
CA LYS A 162 15.35 -2.31 6.68
C LYS A 162 16.66 -1.58 6.45
N ASP A 163 17.04 -1.44 5.18
CA ASP A 163 18.23 -0.68 4.82
C ASP A 163 18.15 0.76 5.36
N GLY A 164 19.24 1.23 5.96
CA GLY A 164 19.30 2.55 6.61
C GLY A 164 18.74 2.60 8.04
N GLU A 165 18.07 1.55 8.53
CA GLU A 165 17.56 1.52 9.91
C GLU A 165 18.61 1.01 10.91
N PRO A 166 18.68 1.58 12.13
CA PRO A 166 19.54 1.06 13.17
C PRO A 166 18.96 -0.22 13.79
N GLU A 167 19.80 -1.21 14.08
CA GLU A 167 19.41 -2.51 14.66
C GLU A 167 18.49 -2.42 15.90
N LYS A 168 18.62 -1.35 16.69
CA LYS A 168 17.78 -1.08 17.87
C LYS A 168 16.27 -0.96 17.58
N VAL A 169 15.87 -0.72 16.33
CA VAL A 169 14.46 -0.60 15.92
C VAL A 169 13.87 -1.94 15.47
N ARG A 170 14.61 -3.05 15.61
CA ARG A 170 14.10 -4.39 15.36
C ARG A 170 12.97 -4.71 16.36
N ILE A 171 11.84 -5.17 15.84
CA ILE A 171 10.72 -5.60 16.66
C ILE A 171 11.02 -7.01 17.18
N ALA A 172 10.83 -7.22 18.48
CA ALA A 172 10.89 -8.53 19.10
C ALA A 172 9.60 -8.78 19.86
N VAL A 173 9.19 -10.04 19.95
CA VAL A 173 8.04 -10.48 20.73
C VAL A 173 8.58 -11.21 21.96
N GLU A 174 8.11 -10.80 23.13
CA GLU A 174 8.39 -11.51 24.37
C GLU A 174 7.47 -12.73 24.49
N VAL A 175 8.06 -13.92 24.51
CA VAL A 175 7.31 -15.19 24.58
C VAL A 175 7.66 -15.87 25.90
N MET A 176 6.65 -16.26 26.68
CA MET A 176 6.81 -16.89 28.00
C MET A 176 7.47 -15.97 29.06
N ASN A 177 6.92 -14.77 29.33
CA ASN A 177 7.56 -13.80 30.23
C ASN A 177 7.09 -13.89 31.71
N GLU A 178 8.03 -14.23 32.59
CA GLU A 178 8.03 -13.79 34.02
C GLU A 178 9.20 -12.82 34.28
N THR A 179 10.17 -12.70 33.35
CA THR A 179 11.42 -11.92 33.54
C THR A 179 11.89 -11.17 32.28
N ALA A 180 11.07 -11.12 31.21
CA ALA A 180 11.37 -10.45 29.94
C ALA A 180 12.70 -10.87 29.23
N SER A 181 13.23 -12.06 29.53
CA SER A 181 14.53 -12.55 29.01
C SER A 181 14.42 -13.45 27.77
N ARG A 182 13.20 -13.79 27.34
CA ARG A 182 12.94 -14.70 26.22
C ARG A 182 12.23 -13.96 25.11
N ILE A 183 13.03 -13.28 24.29
CA ILE A 183 12.57 -12.59 23.10
C ILE A 183 12.73 -13.49 21.89
N VAL A 184 11.85 -13.29 20.94
CA VAL A 184 11.83 -13.96 19.64
C VAL A 184 11.70 -12.88 18.57
N TYR A 185 12.41 -13.00 17.47
CA TYR A 185 12.33 -12.08 16.35
C TYR A 185 11.37 -12.63 15.29
N PRO A 186 10.14 -12.10 15.17
CA PRO A 186 9.19 -12.64 14.22
C PRO A 186 9.70 -12.47 12.79
N PHE A 187 9.51 -13.48 11.96
CA PHE A 187 9.80 -13.39 10.54
C PHE A 187 8.63 -13.96 9.73
N ASP A 188 8.60 -13.63 8.45
CA ASP A 188 7.56 -14.10 7.56
C ASP A 188 7.60 -15.63 7.44
N GLY A 189 6.45 -16.29 7.66
CA GLY A 189 6.35 -17.74 7.70
C GLY A 189 6.72 -18.40 9.02
N MET A 190 7.04 -17.64 10.07
CA MET A 190 7.36 -18.18 11.38
C MET A 190 6.20 -19.03 11.95
N ILE A 191 6.52 -20.25 12.39
CA ILE A 191 5.58 -21.12 13.10
C ILE A 191 5.89 -21.20 14.60
N ALA A 192 4.94 -21.72 15.37
CA ALA A 192 5.10 -21.89 16.82
C ALA A 192 6.30 -22.76 17.20
N ALA A 193 6.71 -23.69 16.33
CA ALA A 193 7.91 -24.51 16.54
C ALA A 193 9.19 -23.67 16.46
N ASP A 194 9.30 -22.77 15.48
CA ASP A 194 10.44 -21.87 15.32
C ASP A 194 10.56 -20.96 16.55
N ALA A 195 9.44 -20.34 16.95
CA ALA A 195 9.37 -19.51 18.15
C ALA A 195 9.74 -20.27 19.42
N TYR A 196 9.35 -21.54 19.53
CA TYR A 196 9.75 -22.38 20.66
C TYR A 196 11.26 -22.64 20.67
N LEU A 197 11.84 -22.95 19.51
CA LEU A 197 13.29 -23.20 19.40
C LEU A 197 14.08 -21.94 19.77
N GLU A 198 13.73 -20.80 19.19
CA GLU A 198 14.40 -19.52 19.44
C GLU A 198 14.27 -19.08 20.91
N ALA A 199 13.06 -19.19 21.49
CA ALA A 199 12.83 -18.80 22.89
C ALA A 199 13.50 -19.76 23.91
N ARG A 200 13.67 -21.04 23.55
CA ARG A 200 14.17 -22.07 24.48
C ARG A 200 15.68 -22.25 24.42
N TYR A 201 16.27 -22.12 23.23
CA TYR A 201 17.67 -22.44 22.96
C TYR A 201 18.49 -21.19 22.61
N ILE A 202 18.27 -20.08 23.32
CA ILE A 202 18.91 -18.78 23.04
C ILE A 202 20.45 -18.80 23.11
N ASP A 203 21.03 -19.75 23.85
CA ASP A 203 22.48 -19.91 24.00
C ASP A 203 23.11 -20.70 22.85
N ASP A 204 22.29 -21.37 22.03
CA ASP A 204 22.74 -22.19 20.91
C ASP A 204 22.84 -21.33 19.64
N LYS A 205 24.06 -20.93 19.30
CA LYS A 205 24.35 -20.03 18.17
C LYS A 205 24.40 -20.74 16.81
N GLU A 206 24.30 -22.07 16.77
CA GLU A 206 24.34 -22.85 15.53
C GLU A 206 22.94 -23.09 14.92
N LEU A 207 21.88 -22.82 15.68
CA LEU A 207 20.48 -22.80 15.24
C LEU A 207 20.14 -21.48 14.53
#